data_AF-L1Q8T9-F1
#
_entry.id   AF-L1Q8T9-F1
#
_cell.length_a   1.000
_cell.length_b   1.000
_cell.length_c   1.000
_cell.angle_alpha   90.00
_cell.angle_beta   90.00
_cell.angle_gamma   90.00
#
_symmetry.space_group_name_H-M   'P 1'
#
loop_
_entity.id
_entity.type
_entity.pdbx_description
1 polymer ?
#
loop_
_entity_poly.entity_id
_entity_poly.type
_entity_poly.pdbx_seq_one_letter_code
_entity_poly.pdbx_strand_id
1 'polypeptide(L)'
;MKAVLTRAELAERWNVDVRTIANWENERIIQRVDGLPLPRYSIEHIQSLEGIKDLHQFSPIERRRLEGELEKLKAENEKLKAVLSKILSESAKIVGM
;
A
#
# COMPACT_ATOMS: atom_id res chain seq x y z
N MET A 1 -12.20 14.75 15.99
CA MET A 1 -11.21 14.91 14.90
C MET A 1 -11.95 15.23 13.61
N LYS A 2 -11.47 16.22 12.84
CA LYS A 2 -11.96 16.41 11.46
C LYS A 2 -11.47 15.23 10.61
N ALA A 3 -12.27 14.71 9.69
CA ALA A 3 -11.88 13.61 8.80
C ALA A 3 -11.23 14.11 7.49
N VAL A 4 -11.56 15.34 7.09
CA VAL A 4 -11.08 15.96 5.85
C VAL A 4 -10.59 17.38 6.12
N LEU A 5 -9.59 17.81 5.35
CA LEU A 5 -9.00 19.14 5.36
C LEU A 5 -9.40 19.91 4.11
N THR A 6 -9.56 21.22 4.27
CA THR A 6 -9.66 22.16 3.16
C THR A 6 -8.27 22.47 2.59
N ARG A 7 -8.24 23.11 1.40
CA ARG A 7 -6.98 23.56 0.80
C ARG A 7 -6.22 24.56 1.67
N ALA A 8 -6.95 25.45 2.36
CA ALA A 8 -6.36 26.44 3.26
C ALA A 8 -5.75 25.78 4.51
N GLU A 9 -6.46 24.82 5.12
CA GLU A 9 -5.95 24.09 6.28
C GLU A 9 -4.73 23.22 5.93
N LEU A 10 -4.70 22.62 4.74
CA LEU A 10 -3.53 21.86 4.27
C LEU A 10 -2.33 22.77 4.00
N ALA A 11 -2.58 23.95 3.41
CA ALA A 11 -1.56 24.95 3.16
C ALA A 11 -0.93 25.45 4.46
N GLU A 12 -1.76 25.74 5.48
CA GLU A 12 -1.32 26.13 6.82
C GLU A 12 -0.48 25.03 7.49
N ARG A 13 -0.93 23.77 7.40
CA ARG A 13 -0.22 22.61 7.98
C ARG A 13 1.20 22.44 7.44
N TRP A 14 1.40 22.64 6.15
CA TRP A 14 2.70 22.51 5.51
C TRP A 14 3.47 23.83 5.38
N ASN A 15 2.91 24.93 5.91
CA ASN A 15 3.45 26.27 5.80
C ASN A 15 3.80 26.66 4.35
N VAL A 16 2.88 26.35 3.42
CA VAL A 16 2.97 26.68 1.99
C VAL A 16 1.79 27.53 1.55
N ASP A 17 1.89 28.15 0.37
CA ASP A 17 0.77 28.90 -0.19
C ASP A 17 -0.35 27.97 -0.72
N VAL A 18 -1.59 28.47 -0.68
CA VAL A 18 -2.77 27.75 -1.19
C VAL A 18 -2.63 27.42 -2.68
N ARG A 19 -1.93 28.26 -3.45
CA ARG A 19 -1.63 27.99 -4.87
C ARG A 19 -0.69 26.81 -5.05
N THR A 20 0.28 26.63 -4.14
CA THR A 20 1.18 25.47 -4.16
C THR A 20 0.39 24.17 -4.01
N ILE A 21 -0.57 24.14 -3.08
CA ILE A 21 -1.47 22.99 -2.92
C ILE A 21 -2.31 22.76 -4.20
N ALA A 22 -2.80 23.82 -4.84
CA ALA A 22 -3.55 23.70 -6.09
C ALA A 22 -2.68 23.16 -7.24
N ASN A 23 -1.40 23.56 -7.32
CA ASN A 23 -0.45 23.04 -8.30
C ASN A 23 -0.17 21.56 -8.06
N TRP A 24 0.06 21.15 -6.82
CA TRP A 24 0.27 19.74 -6.48
C TRP A 24 -0.95 18.85 -6.76
N GLU A 25 -2.16 19.39 -6.66
CA GLU A 25 -3.38 18.70 -7.12
C GLU A 25 -3.35 18.51 -8.65
N ASN A 26 -3.01 19.55 -9.41
CA ASN A 26 -2.91 19.48 -10.87
C ASN A 26 -1.79 18.53 -11.34
N GLU A 27 -0.67 18.50 -10.61
CA GLU A 27 0.47 17.60 -10.84
C GLU A 27 0.23 16.18 -10.32
N ARG A 28 -0.93 15.91 -9.71
CA ARG A 28 -1.32 14.62 -9.10
C ARG A 28 -0.39 14.14 -7.98
N ILE A 29 0.32 15.06 -7.33
CA ILE A 29 1.13 14.79 -6.14
C ILE A 29 0.21 14.55 -4.93
N ILE A 30 -0.87 15.33 -4.81
CA ILE A 30 -1.91 15.16 -3.78
C ILE A 30 -3.27 14.91 -4.44
N GLN A 31 -4.08 14.06 -3.82
CA GLN A 31 -5.41 13.71 -4.35
C GLN A 31 -6.52 14.29 -3.47
N ARG A 32 -7.52 14.89 -4.10
CA ARG A 32 -8.75 15.30 -3.43
C ARG A 32 -9.69 14.10 -3.27
N VAL A 33 -10.60 14.19 -2.30
CA VAL A 33 -11.69 13.24 -2.13
C VAL A 33 -12.70 13.42 -3.26
N ASP A 34 -12.93 12.35 -4.02
CA ASP A 34 -13.89 12.34 -5.12
C ASP A 34 -15.34 12.45 -4.63
N GLY A 35 -16.19 13.07 -5.45
CA GLY A 35 -17.62 13.23 -5.15
C GLY A 35 -17.98 14.45 -4.29
N LEU A 36 -16.99 15.25 -3.86
CA LEU A 36 -17.24 16.51 -3.14
C LEU A 36 -17.12 17.73 -4.07
N PRO A 37 -18.04 18.70 -3.96
CA PRO A 37 -18.08 19.88 -4.83
C PRO A 37 -16.92 20.85 -4.59
N LEU A 38 -16.29 20.79 -3.41
CA LEU A 38 -15.14 21.61 -3.03
C LEU A 38 -13.92 20.72 -2.81
N PRO A 39 -12.70 21.20 -3.14
CA PRO A 39 -11.47 20.46 -2.83
C PRO A 39 -11.37 20.16 -1.33
N ARG A 40 -11.33 18.86 -1.02
CA ARG A 40 -11.17 18.31 0.32
C ARG A 40 -10.12 17.21 0.25
N TYR A 41 -9.24 17.15 1.24
CA TYR A 41 -8.16 16.18 1.31
C TYR A 41 -8.37 15.29 2.53
N SER A 42 -8.30 13.98 2.38
CA SER A 42 -8.42 13.04 3.52
C SER A 42 -7.20 13.20 4.42
N ILE A 43 -7.41 13.32 5.73
CA ILE A 43 -6.30 13.40 6.69
C ILE A 43 -5.43 12.14 6.61
N GLU A 44 -6.03 10.95 6.44
CA GLU A 44 -5.31 9.68 6.32
C GLU A 44 -4.35 9.68 5.11
N HIS A 45 -4.81 10.23 3.98
CA HIS A 45 -3.98 10.34 2.78
C HIS A 45 -2.81 11.32 2.99
N ILE A 46 -3.07 12.46 3.63
CA ILE A 46 -2.04 13.46 3.94
C ILE A 46 -1.01 12.92 4.93
N GLN A 47 -1.43 12.23 5.99
CA GLN A 47 -0.53 11.59 6.95
C GLN A 47 0.38 10.55 6.29
N SER A 48 -0.18 9.76 5.37
CA SER A 48 0.60 8.80 4.57
C SER A 48 1.70 9.48 3.73
N LEU A 49 1.42 10.65 3.16
CA LEU A 49 2.38 11.45 2.38
C LEU A 49 3.46 12.11 3.26
N GLU A 50 3.12 12.48 4.49
CA GLU A 50 4.05 13.05 5.47
C GLU A 50 5.06 12.03 6.01
N GLY A 51 4.98 10.76 5.56
CA GLY A 51 5.82 9.68 6.09
C GLY A 51 5.45 9.29 7.52
N ILE A 52 4.36 9.85 8.06
CA ILE A 52 3.71 9.34 9.26
C ILE A 52 3.06 8.04 8.81
N LYS A 53 3.82 6.95 8.90
CA LYS A 53 3.27 5.59 8.90
C LYS A 53 2.40 5.46 10.14
N ASP A 54 1.21 6.04 10.10
CA ASP A 54 0.15 5.72 11.04
C ASP A 54 -0.19 4.25 10.76
N LEU A 55 0.46 3.39 11.56
CA LEU A 55 -0.12 2.43 12.50
C LEU A 55 -1.57 1.97 12.28
N HIS A 56 -2.05 1.92 11.04
CA HIS A 56 -3.15 1.04 10.68
C HIS A 56 -2.59 -0.38 10.80
N GLN A 57 -2.55 -0.87 12.06
CA GLN A 57 -2.77 -2.27 12.34
C GLN A 57 -3.86 -2.70 11.37
N PHE A 58 -3.49 -3.55 10.41
CA PHE A 58 -4.39 -4.08 9.40
C PHE A 58 -5.78 -4.27 10.01
N SER A 59 -6.83 -3.73 9.38
CA SER A 59 -8.20 -4.05 9.75
C SER A 59 -8.29 -5.55 10.00
N PRO A 60 -8.96 -6.05 11.07
CA PRO A 60 -8.97 -7.48 11.39
C PRO A 60 -9.32 -8.39 10.19
N ILE A 61 -10.11 -7.85 9.25
CA ILE A 61 -10.47 -8.48 7.98
C ILE A 61 -9.26 -8.54 7.03
N GLU A 62 -8.58 -7.40 6.83
CA GLU A 62 -7.41 -7.30 5.96
C GLU A 62 -6.26 -8.16 6.49
N ARG A 63 -6.09 -8.23 7.82
CA ARG A 63 -5.14 -9.12 8.46
C ARG A 63 -5.43 -10.60 8.14
N ARG A 64 -6.68 -11.03 8.30
CA ARG A 64 -7.10 -12.41 7.96
C ARG A 64 -6.93 -12.71 6.48
N ARG A 65 -7.21 -11.75 5.60
CA ARG A 65 -7.01 -11.90 4.15
C ARG A 65 -5.52 -12.14 3.84
N LEU A 66 -4.66 -11.28 4.37
CA LEU A 66 -3.22 -11.36 4.17
C LEU A 66 -2.60 -12.61 4.79
N GLU A 67 -3.05 -13.03 5.98
CA GLU A 67 -2.65 -14.30 6.60
C GLU A 67 -3.03 -15.50 5.72
N GLY A 68 -4.24 -15.50 5.15
CA GLY A 68 -4.69 -16.54 4.22
C GLY A 68 -3.90 -16.57 2.91
N GLU A 69 -3.55 -15.41 2.35
CA GLU A 69 -2.69 -15.32 1.17
C GLU A 69 -1.27 -15.82 1.46
N LEU A 70 -0.73 -15.46 2.62
CA LEU A 70 0.60 -15.87 3.05
C LEU A 70 0.68 -17.40 3.24
N GLU A 71 -0.35 -18.01 3.81
CA GLU A 71 -0.42 -19.47 3.96
C GLU A 71 -0.51 -20.19 2.62
N LYS A 72 -1.32 -19.67 1.69
CA LYS A 72 -1.40 -20.21 0.31
C LYS A 72 -0.06 -20.12 -0.40
N LEU A 73 0.61 -18.97 -0.32
CA LEU A 73 1.93 -18.75 -0.91
C LEU A 73 2.97 -19.70 -0.32
N LYS A 74 2.97 -19.93 1.00
CA LYS A 74 3.86 -20.90 1.65
C LYS A 74 3.62 -22.33 1.16
N ALA A 75 2.36 -22.76 1.12
CA ALA A 75 2.00 -24.11 0.66
C ALA A 75 2.42 -24.33 -0.80
N GLU A 76 2.21 -23.34 -1.67
CA GLU A 76 2.64 -23.40 -3.06
C GLU A 76 4.17 -23.42 -3.19
N ASN A 77 4.88 -22.62 -2.40
CA ASN A 77 6.33 -22.61 -2.38
C ASN A 77 6.92 -23.97 -1.97
N GLU A 78 6.37 -24.60 -0.92
CA GLU A 78 6.80 -25.95 -0.50
C GLU A 78 6.50 -27.01 -1.55
N LYS A 79 5.34 -26.94 -2.22
CA LYS A 79 5.02 -27.84 -3.33
C LYS A 79 6.01 -27.68 -4.50
N LEU A 80 6.33 -26.44 -4.87
CA LEU A 80 7.29 -26.14 -5.94
C LEU A 80 8.70 -26.65 -5.58
N LYS A 81 9.15 -26.43 -4.33
CA LYS A 81 10.42 -26.97 -3.84
C LYS A 81 10.46 -28.50 -3.88
N ALA A 82 9.37 -29.17 -3.49
CA ALA A 82 9.29 -30.62 -3.52
C ALA A 82 9.40 -31.18 -4.96
N VAL A 83 8.70 -30.55 -5.90
CA VAL A 83 8.81 -30.90 -7.33
C VAL A 83 10.22 -30.66 -7.84
N LEU A 84 10.82 -29.52 -7.52
CA LEU A 84 12.19 -29.20 -7.91
C LEU A 84 13.19 -30.23 -7.36
N SER A 85 13.05 -30.61 -6.09
CA SER A 85 13.88 -31.64 -5.46
C SER A 85 13.74 -32.99 -6.18
N LYS A 86 12.53 -33.38 -6.57
CA LYS A 86 12.28 -34.60 -7.32
C LYS A 86 12.96 -34.56 -8.70
N ILE A 87 12.82 -33.45 -9.43
CA ILE A 87 13.47 -33.24 -10.73
C ILE A 87 14.99 -33.31 -10.58
N LEU A 88 15.56 -32.65 -9.57
CA LEU A 88 17.00 -32.70 -9.31
C LEU A 88 17.47 -34.12 -9.00
N SER A 89 16.73 -34.88 -8.19
CA SER A 89 17.04 -36.28 -7.88
C SER A 89 16.98 -37.17 -9.13
N GLU A 90 15.97 -37.00 -9.98
CA GLU A 90 15.84 -37.74 -11.24
C GLU A 90 16.94 -37.35 -12.23
N SER A 91 17.26 -36.06 -12.33
CA SER A 91 18.34 -35.56 -13.19
C SER A 91 19.71 -36.08 -12.74
N ALA A 92 19.96 -36.12 -11.43
CA ALA A 92 21.20 -36.67 -10.88
C ALA A 92 21.37 -38.17 -11.20
N LYS A 93 20.28 -38.95 -11.26
CA LYS A 93 20.32 -40.36 -11.69
C LYS A 93 20.69 -40.52 -13.16
N ILE A 94 20.28 -39.58 -14.01
CA ILE A 94 20.57 -39.59 -15.45
C ILE A 94 22.02 -39.13 -15.71
N VAL A 95 22.50 -38.14 -14.96
CA VAL A 95 23.87 -37.60 -15.10
C VAL A 95 24.92 -38.49 -14.40
N GLY A 96 24.50 -39.33 -13.44
CA GLY A 96 25.36 -40.27 -12.72
C GLY A 96 25.57 -41.63 -13.40
N MET A 97 25.26 -41.75 -14.69
CA MET A 97 25.77 -42.81 -15.57
C MET A 97 27.07 -42.39 -16.23
#